data_AF-A0A530YKM7-F1
#
_entry.id   AF-A0A530YKM7-F1
#
_cell.length_a   1.000
_cell.length_b   1.000
_cell.length_c   1.000
_cell.angle_alpha   90.00
_cell.angle_beta   90.00
_cell.angle_gamma   90.00
#
_symmetry.space_group_name_H-M   'P 1'
#
loop_
_entity.id
_entity.type
_entity.pdbx_description
1 polymer ?
#
loop_
_entity_poly.entity_id
_entity_poly.type
_entity_poly.pdbx_seq_one_letter_code
_entity_poly.pdbx_strand_id
1 'polypeptide(L)'
;MTMPISPDRGPRIPERDTRIDVFRALALLIIFVDHVPGTVFETLTYKNFGFSDAAEAFVLISGMSVALAYGSKFQSGDRLLATLKLWRRAGVLYVAHIVTTMAVLAIFCAAAMFAKRPDMLTLINIEPLIRDPQHVLIGIVTLGHQLGYNNILPVYAVLLLMAPTFLLFISYRPFTALALSGTLWLVAGIYQIAPPNYPEPGFWFLNPLSWQFLFNIGLASMLQIRRGGAIPVNRWLVGASAAYVATALVWVHSPLWGHVSWLNLPVVLTGFDKTFLSLPRLLHILAVSYLIVAFPSVSNLFRTSRDHPLAILGKRSL
;
A
#
# COMPACT_ATOMS: atom_id res chain seq x y z
N MET A 1 43.67 -4.18 -46.69
CA MET A 1 42.50 -3.31 -46.42
C MET A 1 41.53 -4.12 -45.58
N THR A 2 41.69 -4.08 -44.26
CA THR A 2 40.88 -4.84 -43.29
C THR A 2 39.63 -4.02 -42.95
N MET A 3 38.45 -4.56 -43.25
CA MET A 3 37.18 -3.91 -42.88
C MET A 3 37.01 -3.93 -41.35
N PRO A 4 36.56 -2.83 -40.72
CA PRO A 4 36.20 -2.84 -39.32
C PRO A 4 34.87 -3.58 -39.13
N ILE A 5 34.90 -4.60 -38.28
CA ILE A 5 33.73 -5.36 -37.84
C ILE A 5 32.85 -4.42 -37.01
N SER A 6 31.61 -4.21 -37.45
CA SER A 6 30.61 -3.42 -36.71
C SER A 6 30.33 -4.12 -35.38
N PRO A 7 30.34 -3.42 -34.23
CA PRO A 7 30.08 -4.06 -32.95
C PRO A 7 28.63 -4.53 -32.91
N ASP A 8 28.50 -5.83 -32.74
CA ASP A 8 27.25 -6.57 -32.58
C ASP A 8 26.37 -5.87 -31.53
N ARG A 9 25.25 -5.29 -31.96
CA ARG A 9 24.24 -4.72 -31.06
C ARG A 9 23.43 -5.88 -30.51
N GLY A 10 24.03 -6.60 -29.56
CA GLY A 10 23.31 -7.56 -28.74
C GLY A 10 22.04 -6.93 -28.17
N PRO A 11 20.97 -7.71 -27.95
CA PRO A 11 19.69 -7.19 -27.47
C PRO A 11 19.93 -6.46 -26.15
N ARG A 12 19.78 -5.13 -26.15
CA ARG A 12 19.80 -4.32 -24.94
C ARG A 12 18.68 -4.81 -24.05
N ILE A 13 19.02 -5.57 -23.01
CA ILE A 13 18.10 -5.92 -21.94
C ILE A 13 17.52 -4.59 -21.45
N PRO A 14 16.19 -4.36 -21.56
CA PRO A 14 15.58 -3.10 -21.13
C PRO A 14 16.02 -2.80 -19.71
N GLU A 15 16.64 -1.65 -19.51
CA GLU A 15 17.19 -1.28 -18.23
C GLU A 15 16.05 -1.17 -17.21
N ARG A 16 16.12 -1.92 -16.11
CA ARG A 16 15.11 -1.88 -15.03
C ARG A 16 14.94 -0.44 -14.55
N ASP A 17 13.71 0.05 -14.62
CA ASP A 17 13.33 1.35 -14.07
C ASP A 17 13.36 1.30 -12.53
N THR A 18 14.32 2.01 -11.93
CA THR A 18 14.55 2.04 -10.48
C THR A 18 13.56 2.93 -9.73
N ARG A 19 12.76 3.76 -10.42
CA ARG A 19 11.83 4.70 -9.77
C ARG A 19 10.85 4.00 -8.85
N ILE A 20 10.29 2.88 -9.31
CA ILE A 20 9.34 2.08 -8.51
C ILE A 20 10.01 1.50 -7.27
N ASP A 21 11.26 1.04 -7.39
CA ASP A 21 12.02 0.54 -6.25
C ASP A 21 12.25 1.69 -5.24
N VAL A 22 12.68 2.87 -5.70
CA VAL A 22 12.89 4.05 -4.83
C VAL A 22 11.61 4.47 -4.13
N PHE A 23 10.47 4.56 -4.84
CA PHE A 23 9.20 4.91 -4.21
C PHE A 23 8.75 3.87 -3.19
N ARG A 24 8.98 2.56 -3.42
CA ARG A 24 8.71 1.51 -2.43
C ARG A 24 9.57 1.69 -1.18
N ALA A 25 10.85 2.01 -1.36
CA ALA A 25 11.77 2.26 -0.25
C ALA A 25 11.33 3.48 0.57
N LEU A 26 11.00 4.59 -0.10
CA LEU A 26 10.52 5.80 0.56
C LEU A 26 9.21 5.54 1.31
N ALA A 27 8.25 4.82 0.72
CA ALA A 27 7.01 4.47 1.40
C ALA A 27 7.28 3.67 2.67
N LEU A 28 8.16 2.66 2.63
CA LEU A 28 8.53 1.88 3.84
C LEU A 28 9.23 2.72 4.90
N LEU A 29 10.16 3.61 4.50
CA LEU A 29 10.84 4.50 5.44
C LEU A 29 9.86 5.48 6.11
N ILE A 30 8.94 6.05 5.34
CA ILE A 30 7.92 6.95 5.87
C ILE A 30 6.98 6.20 6.80
N ILE A 31 6.51 4.99 6.43
CA ILE A 31 5.70 4.14 7.31
C ILE A 31 6.44 3.87 8.62
N PHE A 32 7.72 3.52 8.55
CA PHE A 32 8.53 3.29 9.75
C PHE A 32 8.60 4.53 10.65
N VAL A 33 8.89 5.71 10.09
CA VAL A 33 8.93 6.98 10.85
C VAL A 33 7.56 7.30 11.46
N ASP A 34 6.47 7.11 10.69
CA ASP A 34 5.10 7.34 11.15
C ASP A 34 4.66 6.39 12.27
N HIS A 35 5.38 5.29 12.48
CA HIS A 35 5.10 4.27 13.50
C HIS A 35 5.97 4.45 14.75
N VAL A 36 6.81 5.49 14.80
CA VAL A 36 7.56 5.91 15.99
C VAL A 36 7.16 7.36 16.32
N PRO A 37 5.96 7.56 16.90
CA PRO A 37 5.43 8.90 17.13
C PRO A 37 6.23 9.67 18.18
N GLY A 38 6.21 11.01 18.08
CA GLY A 38 6.92 11.92 18.98
C GLY A 38 8.35 12.27 18.55
N THR A 39 8.76 11.88 17.34
CA THR A 39 10.04 12.28 16.75
C THR A 39 9.86 13.49 15.83
N VAL A 40 10.91 14.32 15.69
CA VAL A 40 10.88 15.48 14.77
C VAL A 40 10.65 15.03 13.32
N PHE A 41 11.09 13.82 12.97
CA PHE A 41 10.92 13.28 11.62
C PHE A 41 9.46 13.03 11.26
N GLU A 42 8.60 12.75 12.25
CA GLU A 42 7.16 12.55 12.05
C GLU A 42 6.48 13.79 11.46
N THR A 43 6.95 15.00 11.73
CA THR A 43 6.33 16.22 11.17
C THR A 43 6.62 16.41 9.68
N LEU A 44 7.67 15.75 9.18
CA LEU A 44 8.11 15.81 7.79
C LEU A 44 7.56 14.65 6.94
N THR A 45 6.76 13.77 7.52
CA THR A 45 6.19 12.63 6.79
C THR A 45 4.96 13.01 5.98
N TYR A 46 4.70 12.22 4.94
CA TYR A 46 3.66 12.45 3.94
C TYR A 46 2.26 12.65 4.54
N LYS A 47 1.95 12.02 5.69
CA LYS A 47 0.64 12.14 6.35
C LYS A 47 0.28 13.57 6.78
N ASN A 48 1.26 14.45 6.95
CA ASN A 48 1.03 15.84 7.35
C ASN A 48 0.72 16.76 6.16
N PHE A 49 0.92 16.29 4.92
CA PHE A 49 0.80 17.12 3.73
C PHE A 49 -0.50 16.88 2.93
N GLY A 50 -1.42 16.05 3.44
CA GLY A 50 -2.71 15.84 2.81
C GLY A 50 -3.48 14.65 3.38
N PHE A 51 -4.52 14.23 2.68
CA PHE A 51 -5.51 13.29 3.23
C PHE A 51 -5.04 11.82 3.28
N SER A 52 -4.08 11.45 2.43
CA SER A 52 -3.49 10.11 2.40
C SER A 52 -2.08 10.10 2.98
N ASP A 53 -1.60 8.92 3.35
CA ASP A 53 -0.28 8.69 3.90
C ASP A 53 0.49 7.63 3.10
N ALA A 54 1.65 7.21 3.62
CA ALA A 54 2.54 6.31 2.90
C ALA A 54 1.95 4.91 2.69
N ALA A 55 0.91 4.51 3.43
CA ALA A 55 0.23 3.23 3.22
C ALA A 55 -0.50 3.20 1.86
N GLU A 56 -1.19 4.27 1.46
CA GLU A 56 -1.85 4.32 0.16
C GLU A 56 -0.84 4.25 -0.99
N ALA A 57 0.25 5.02 -0.87
CA ALA A 57 1.34 4.96 -1.83
C ALA A 57 1.91 3.54 -1.93
N PHE A 58 2.19 2.91 -0.79
CA PHE A 58 2.71 1.54 -0.74
C PHE A 58 1.77 0.54 -1.43
N VAL A 59 0.47 0.60 -1.18
CA VAL A 59 -0.51 -0.34 -1.76
C VAL A 59 -0.68 -0.12 -3.27
N LEU A 60 -0.76 1.15 -3.71
CA LEU A 60 -0.81 1.49 -5.13
C LEU A 60 0.42 0.94 -5.88
N ILE A 61 1.62 1.25 -5.36
CA ILE A 61 2.88 0.81 -5.97
C ILE A 61 3.04 -0.71 -5.89
N SER A 62 2.53 -1.36 -4.86
CA SER A 62 2.51 -2.81 -4.74
C SER A 62 1.69 -3.47 -5.86
N GLY A 63 0.53 -2.89 -6.20
CA GLY A 63 -0.25 -3.30 -7.37
C GLY A 63 0.54 -3.16 -8.68
N MET A 64 1.23 -2.03 -8.87
CA MET A 64 2.11 -1.81 -10.02
C MET A 64 3.25 -2.84 -10.07
N SER A 65 3.84 -3.16 -8.92
CA SER A 65 4.96 -4.11 -8.79
C SER A 65 4.52 -5.52 -9.16
N VAL A 66 3.32 -5.93 -8.77
CA VAL A 66 2.73 -7.22 -9.15
C VAL A 66 2.48 -7.28 -10.66
N ALA A 67 1.93 -6.23 -11.27
CA ALA A 67 1.81 -6.15 -12.72
C ALA A 67 3.16 -6.26 -13.42
N LEU A 68 4.21 -5.62 -12.90
CA LEU A 68 5.55 -5.70 -13.48
C LEU A 68 6.14 -7.11 -13.42
N ALA A 69 6.03 -7.78 -12.26
CA ALA A 69 6.66 -9.07 -12.02
C ALA A 69 5.90 -10.26 -12.64
N TYR A 70 4.57 -10.16 -12.73
CA TYR A 70 3.68 -11.28 -13.07
C TYR A 70 2.77 -11.01 -14.27
N GLY A 71 2.58 -9.76 -14.70
CA GLY A 71 1.60 -9.40 -15.73
C GLY A 71 1.84 -10.04 -17.10
N SER A 72 3.10 -10.20 -17.53
CA SER A 72 3.42 -10.90 -18.78
C SER A 72 3.28 -12.42 -18.67
N LYS A 73 3.48 -12.98 -17.48
CA LYS A 73 3.46 -14.44 -17.22
C LYS A 73 2.04 -14.99 -17.14
N PHE A 74 1.05 -14.13 -16.89
CA PHE A 74 -0.35 -14.55 -16.80
C PHE A 74 -1.03 -14.74 -18.17
N GLN A 75 -0.36 -14.39 -19.28
CA GLN A 75 -0.89 -14.57 -20.64
C GLN A 75 -0.42 -15.88 -21.31
N SER A 76 0.73 -16.44 -20.91
CA SER A 76 1.40 -17.54 -21.61
C SER A 76 1.59 -18.76 -20.69
N GLY A 77 0.62 -19.69 -20.60
CA GLY A 77 0.75 -21.04 -20.00
C GLY A 77 1.14 -21.17 -18.50
N ASP A 78 1.80 -20.18 -17.92
CA ASP A 78 2.52 -20.21 -16.65
C ASP A 78 1.70 -19.66 -15.48
N ARG A 79 0.37 -19.56 -15.64
CA ARG A 79 -0.54 -18.98 -14.63
C ARG A 79 -0.42 -19.67 -13.30
N LEU A 80 -0.31 -21.00 -13.31
CA LEU A 80 -0.14 -21.79 -12.08
C LEU A 80 1.17 -21.43 -11.39
N LEU A 81 2.28 -21.37 -12.11
CA LEU A 81 3.58 -21.03 -11.55
C LEU A 81 3.62 -19.58 -11.01
N ALA A 82 2.99 -18.64 -11.70
CA ALA A 82 2.84 -17.27 -11.23
C ALA A 82 1.98 -17.18 -9.96
N THR A 83 0.87 -17.92 -9.92
CA THR A 83 -0.03 -18.04 -8.76
C THR A 83 0.71 -18.60 -7.55
N LEU A 84 1.41 -19.72 -7.70
CA LEU A 84 2.20 -20.32 -6.63
C LEU A 84 3.31 -19.39 -6.11
N LYS A 85 3.94 -18.60 -6.98
CA LYS A 85 4.94 -17.59 -6.56
C LYS A 85 4.30 -16.45 -5.74
N LEU A 86 3.13 -15.98 -6.14
CA LEU A 86 2.37 -14.97 -5.39
C LEU A 86 1.93 -15.50 -4.02
N TRP A 87 1.40 -16.73 -3.96
CA TRP A 87 0.98 -17.36 -2.72
C TRP A 87 2.15 -17.70 -1.79
N ARG A 88 3.27 -18.18 -2.34
CA ARG A 88 4.51 -18.34 -1.55
C ARG A 88 4.92 -17.02 -0.91
N ARG A 89 4.85 -15.92 -1.65
CA ARG A 89 5.17 -14.59 -1.11
C ARG A 89 4.18 -14.15 -0.05
N ALA A 90 2.87 -14.37 -0.26
CA ALA A 90 1.87 -14.13 0.78
C ALA A 90 2.16 -14.93 2.06
N GLY A 91 2.58 -16.19 1.93
CA GLY A 91 3.02 -17.02 3.06
C GLY A 91 4.25 -16.47 3.77
N VAL A 92 5.25 -15.95 3.04
CA VAL A 92 6.41 -15.27 3.63
C VAL A 92 5.99 -14.03 4.42
N LEU A 93 5.04 -13.24 3.90
CA LEU A 93 4.51 -12.06 4.62
C LEU A 93 3.73 -12.44 5.86
N TYR A 94 2.94 -13.52 5.80
CA TYR A 94 2.24 -14.06 6.95
C TYR A 94 3.24 -14.47 8.04
N VAL A 95 4.25 -15.27 7.71
CA VAL A 95 5.29 -15.67 8.67
C VAL A 95 6.05 -14.46 9.21
N ALA A 96 6.42 -13.52 8.35
CA ALA A 96 7.06 -12.27 8.77
C ALA A 96 6.19 -11.49 9.77
N HIS A 97 4.89 -11.37 9.51
CA HIS A 97 3.96 -10.73 10.43
C HIS A 97 3.90 -11.44 11.79
N ILE A 98 3.80 -12.76 11.82
CA ILE A 98 3.79 -13.53 13.07
C ILE A 98 5.10 -13.33 13.85
N VAL A 99 6.25 -13.47 13.19
CA VAL A 99 7.56 -13.31 13.82
C VAL A 99 7.75 -11.88 14.36
N THR A 100 7.41 -10.86 13.57
CA THR A 100 7.49 -9.46 14.00
C THR A 100 6.53 -9.19 15.16
N THR A 101 5.32 -9.75 15.14
CA THR A 101 4.36 -9.62 16.25
C THR A 101 4.92 -10.23 17.54
N MET A 102 5.51 -11.42 17.47
CA MET A 102 6.15 -12.04 18.64
C MET A 102 7.36 -11.23 19.14
N ALA A 103 8.17 -10.68 18.23
CA ALA A 103 9.30 -9.83 18.60
C ALA A 103 8.84 -8.54 19.30
N VAL A 104 7.78 -7.89 18.79
CA VAL A 104 7.19 -6.70 19.42
C VAL A 104 6.65 -7.04 20.81
N LEU A 105 5.87 -8.12 20.95
CA LEU A 105 5.38 -8.57 22.26
C LEU A 105 6.53 -8.82 23.24
N ALA A 106 7.58 -9.50 22.81
CA ALA A 106 8.75 -9.77 23.64
C ALA A 106 9.43 -8.48 24.11
N ILE A 107 9.60 -7.48 23.22
CA ILE A 107 10.20 -6.18 23.56
C ILE A 107 9.33 -5.43 24.58
N PHE A 108 8.02 -5.37 24.37
CA PHE A 108 7.10 -4.65 25.26
C PHE A 108 6.99 -5.34 26.64
N CYS A 109 6.91 -6.67 26.67
CA CYS A 109 6.96 -7.43 27.91
C CYS A 109 8.30 -7.26 28.65
N ALA A 110 9.43 -7.27 27.93
CA ALA A 110 10.75 -7.02 28.51
C ALA A 110 10.85 -5.61 29.10
N ALA A 111 10.34 -4.58 28.40
CA ALA A 111 10.27 -3.22 28.93
C ALA A 111 9.40 -3.14 30.18
N ALA A 112 8.24 -3.82 30.19
CA ALA A 112 7.36 -3.85 31.35
C ALA A 112 8.04 -4.47 32.58
N MET A 113 8.72 -5.60 32.39
CA MET A 113 9.39 -6.33 33.47
C MET A 113 10.70 -5.67 33.93
N PHE A 114 11.62 -5.42 33.00
CA PHE A 114 12.99 -5.01 33.33
C PHE A 114 13.13 -3.49 33.50
N ALA A 115 12.41 -2.70 32.70
CA ALA A 115 12.41 -1.24 32.83
C ALA A 115 11.33 -0.73 33.80
N LYS A 116 10.58 -1.64 34.45
CA LYS A 116 9.50 -1.34 35.41
C LYS A 116 8.43 -0.39 34.84
N ARG A 117 8.07 -0.59 33.57
CA ARG A 117 7.07 0.19 32.84
C ARG A 117 5.83 -0.64 32.50
N PRO A 118 4.97 -0.98 33.49
CA PRO A 118 3.79 -1.80 33.25
C PRO A 118 2.79 -1.15 32.27
N ASP A 119 2.83 0.18 32.14
CA ASP A 119 2.09 0.96 31.16
C ASP A 119 2.31 0.49 29.71
N MET A 120 3.50 -0.07 29.40
CA MET A 120 3.81 -0.60 28.07
C MET A 120 2.84 -1.71 27.63
N LEU A 121 2.29 -2.49 28.56
CA LEU A 121 1.33 -3.57 28.24
C LEU A 121 -0.05 -3.05 27.84
N THR A 122 -0.32 -1.76 28.04
CA THR A 122 -1.59 -1.11 27.62
C THR A 122 -1.49 -0.45 26.26
N LEU A 123 -0.29 -0.36 25.70
CA LEU A 123 -0.05 0.27 24.41
C LEU A 123 -0.29 -0.72 23.26
N ILE A 124 -0.51 -0.16 22.06
CA ILE A 124 -0.52 -0.87 20.77
C ILE A 124 -1.37 -2.15 20.73
N ASN A 125 -2.46 -2.17 21.51
CA ASN A 125 -3.40 -3.30 21.58
C ASN A 125 -2.79 -4.60 22.17
N ILE A 126 -1.88 -4.47 23.13
CA ILE A 126 -1.31 -5.61 23.89
C ILE A 126 -2.24 -6.04 25.04
N GLU A 127 -2.95 -5.09 25.66
CA GLU A 127 -3.76 -5.34 26.85
C GLU A 127 -4.72 -6.55 26.73
N PRO A 128 -5.42 -6.76 25.60
CA PRO A 128 -6.28 -7.93 25.44
C PRO A 128 -5.53 -9.26 25.60
N LEU A 129 -4.25 -9.34 25.23
CA LEU A 129 -3.44 -10.55 25.39
C LEU A 129 -3.28 -10.93 26.87
N ILE A 130 -3.23 -9.94 27.76
CA ILE A 130 -3.12 -10.15 29.21
C ILE A 130 -4.45 -10.59 29.81
N ARG A 131 -5.56 -10.02 29.33
CA ARG A 131 -6.91 -10.28 29.83
C ARG A 131 -7.48 -11.60 29.31
N ASP A 132 -7.25 -11.90 28.04
CA ASP A 132 -7.82 -13.06 27.33
C ASP A 132 -6.80 -13.68 26.34
N PRO A 133 -5.75 -14.34 26.85
CA PRO A 133 -4.64 -14.83 26.03
C PRO A 133 -5.09 -15.88 25.00
N GLN A 134 -6.07 -16.72 25.34
CA GLN A 134 -6.47 -17.83 24.49
C GLN A 134 -7.10 -17.33 23.18
N HIS A 135 -8.10 -16.45 23.28
CA HIS A 135 -8.77 -15.92 22.10
C HIS A 135 -7.87 -14.95 21.33
N VAL A 136 -7.01 -14.18 22.01
CA VAL A 136 -6.05 -13.29 21.33
C VAL A 136 -4.98 -14.07 20.56
N LEU A 137 -4.46 -15.18 21.10
CA LEU A 137 -3.51 -16.02 20.35
C LEU A 137 -4.14 -16.59 19.07
N ILE A 138 -5.42 -17.01 19.14
CA ILE A 138 -6.19 -17.40 17.95
C ILE A 138 -6.34 -16.21 17.01
N GLY A 139 -6.67 -15.03 17.54
CA GLY A 139 -6.76 -13.78 16.79
C GLY A 139 -5.47 -13.45 16.04
N ILE A 140 -4.30 -13.55 16.69
CA ILE A 140 -3.00 -13.26 16.07
C ILE A 140 -2.72 -14.24 14.92
N VAL A 141 -2.91 -15.54 15.14
CA VAL A 141 -2.66 -16.58 14.12
C VAL A 141 -3.64 -16.46 12.95
N THR A 142 -4.88 -16.07 13.21
CA THR A 142 -5.90 -15.86 12.16
C THR A 142 -5.88 -14.45 11.56
N LEU A 143 -4.92 -13.61 11.97
CA LEU A 143 -4.80 -12.19 11.62
C LEU A 143 -5.97 -11.31 12.09
N GLY A 144 -6.89 -11.85 12.89
CA GLY A 144 -7.99 -11.13 13.54
C GLY A 144 -7.53 -10.11 14.56
N HIS A 145 -6.51 -10.44 15.36
CA HIS A 145 -5.92 -9.54 16.35
C HIS A 145 -4.59 -9.02 15.86
N GLN A 146 -4.55 -7.75 15.47
CA GLN A 146 -3.34 -7.10 14.98
C GLN A 146 -2.89 -6.07 15.99
N LEU A 147 -1.61 -6.12 16.37
CA LEU A 147 -1.02 -5.05 17.17
C LEU A 147 -1.05 -3.74 16.37
N GLY A 148 -1.17 -2.63 17.10
CA GLY A 148 -1.05 -1.30 16.51
C GLY A 148 0.23 -1.21 15.69
N TYR A 149 0.17 -0.49 14.56
CA TYR A 149 1.30 -0.29 13.65
C TYR A 149 1.75 -1.53 12.85
N ASN A 150 1.17 -2.72 13.07
CA ASN A 150 1.52 -3.94 12.32
C ASN A 150 0.50 -4.35 11.25
N ASN A 151 -0.41 -3.45 10.87
CA ASN A 151 -1.58 -3.77 10.04
C ASN A 151 -1.31 -3.84 8.53
N ILE A 152 -0.19 -3.29 8.04
CA ILE A 152 0.10 -3.23 6.61
C ILE A 152 0.51 -4.61 6.02
N LEU A 153 1.15 -5.47 6.81
CA LEU A 153 1.56 -6.80 6.34
C LEU A 153 0.35 -7.73 6.12
N PRO A 154 -0.61 -7.86 7.07
CA PRO A 154 -1.81 -8.67 6.88
C PRO A 154 -2.60 -8.29 5.63
N VAL A 155 -2.92 -7.01 5.44
CA VAL A 155 -3.66 -6.56 4.25
C VAL A 155 -2.90 -6.89 2.98
N TYR A 156 -1.59 -6.69 2.95
CA TYR A 156 -0.79 -6.97 1.76
C TYR A 156 -0.69 -8.47 1.46
N ALA A 157 -0.57 -9.32 2.48
CA ALA A 157 -0.62 -10.78 2.31
C ALA A 157 -1.95 -11.21 1.68
N VAL A 158 -3.08 -10.69 2.16
CA VAL A 158 -4.41 -10.96 1.58
C VAL A 158 -4.51 -10.47 0.14
N LEU A 159 -4.02 -9.26 -0.15
CA LEU A 159 -4.00 -8.73 -1.52
C LEU A 159 -3.16 -9.59 -2.47
N LEU A 160 -2.05 -10.17 -2.01
CA LEU A 160 -1.25 -11.11 -2.81
C LEU A 160 -1.94 -12.47 -2.99
N LEU A 161 -2.74 -12.92 -2.03
CA LEU A 161 -3.57 -14.12 -2.19
C LEU A 161 -4.64 -13.91 -3.26
N MET A 162 -5.25 -12.72 -3.31
CA MET A 162 -6.27 -12.33 -4.30
C MET A 162 -5.68 -11.90 -5.66
N ALA A 163 -4.40 -11.52 -5.70
CA ALA A 163 -3.73 -11.00 -6.89
C ALA A 163 -3.84 -11.88 -8.15
N PRO A 164 -3.78 -13.22 -8.10
CA PRO A 164 -3.99 -14.06 -9.29
C PRO A 164 -5.35 -13.82 -9.95
N THR A 165 -6.41 -13.66 -9.14
CA THR A 165 -7.76 -13.36 -9.61
C THR A 165 -7.82 -11.97 -10.24
N PHE A 166 -7.21 -10.98 -9.60
CA PHE A 166 -7.12 -9.63 -10.14
C PHE A 166 -6.34 -9.58 -11.46
N LEU A 167 -5.19 -10.25 -11.53
CA LEU A 167 -4.38 -10.37 -12.75
C LEU A 167 -5.18 -11.00 -13.88
N LEU A 168 -5.97 -12.04 -13.60
CA LEU A 168 -6.83 -12.68 -14.59
C LEU A 168 -7.84 -11.67 -15.15
N PHE A 169 -8.69 -11.10 -14.30
CA PHE A 169 -9.78 -10.23 -14.75
C PHE A 169 -9.27 -8.93 -15.39
N ILE A 170 -8.26 -8.28 -14.80
CA ILE A 170 -7.71 -7.04 -15.32
C ILE A 170 -6.97 -7.26 -16.65
N SER A 171 -6.36 -8.43 -16.85
CA SER A 171 -5.72 -8.76 -18.13
C SER A 171 -6.73 -8.86 -19.27
N TYR A 172 -7.94 -9.38 -19.01
CA TYR A 172 -8.94 -9.57 -20.05
C TYR A 172 -9.88 -8.38 -20.23
N ARG A 173 -10.43 -7.86 -19.13
CA ARG A 173 -11.42 -6.77 -19.14
C ARG A 173 -11.09 -5.76 -18.04
N PRO A 174 -10.09 -4.88 -18.24
CA PRO A 174 -9.60 -3.97 -17.21
C PRO A 174 -10.71 -3.04 -16.67
N PHE A 175 -11.54 -2.48 -17.56
CA PHE A 175 -12.64 -1.60 -17.16
C PHE A 175 -13.68 -2.31 -16.29
N THR A 176 -14.14 -3.50 -16.70
CA THR A 176 -15.11 -4.29 -15.93
C THR A 176 -14.54 -4.72 -14.58
N ALA A 177 -13.27 -5.15 -14.56
CA ALA A 177 -12.59 -5.55 -13.32
C ALA A 177 -12.46 -4.38 -12.33
N LEU A 178 -12.07 -3.19 -12.81
CA LEU A 178 -11.99 -1.98 -11.99
C LEU A 178 -13.36 -1.51 -11.52
N ALA A 179 -14.40 -1.58 -12.37
CA ALA A 179 -15.77 -1.23 -11.98
C ALA A 179 -16.30 -2.16 -10.88
N LEU A 180 -16.08 -3.48 -11.01
CA LEU A 180 -16.44 -4.46 -9.98
C LEU A 180 -15.66 -4.22 -8.68
N SER A 181 -14.35 -3.99 -8.79
CA SER A 181 -13.47 -3.68 -7.66
C SER A 181 -13.88 -2.40 -6.93
N GLY A 182 -14.24 -1.35 -7.66
CA GLY A 182 -14.76 -0.09 -7.11
C GLY A 182 -16.16 -0.24 -6.51
N THR A 183 -17.02 -1.07 -7.10
CA THR A 183 -18.33 -1.40 -6.53
C THR A 183 -18.18 -2.14 -5.20
N LEU A 184 -17.28 -3.13 -5.13
CA LEU A 184 -16.98 -3.84 -3.89
C LEU A 184 -16.45 -2.89 -2.81
N TRP A 185 -15.53 -1.98 -3.17
CA TRP A 185 -15.02 -0.95 -2.25
C TRP A 185 -16.16 -0.06 -1.73
N LEU A 186 -17.02 0.44 -2.62
CA LEU A 186 -18.13 1.32 -2.23
C LEU A 186 -19.15 0.61 -1.34
N VAL A 187 -19.55 -0.61 -1.70
CA VAL A 187 -20.49 -1.44 -0.91
C VAL A 187 -19.87 -1.76 0.46
N ALA A 188 -18.61 -2.18 0.51
CA ALA A 188 -17.92 -2.46 1.76
C ALA A 188 -17.85 -1.21 2.65
N GLY A 189 -17.61 -0.03 2.08
CA GLY A 189 -17.58 1.23 2.81
C GLY A 189 -18.95 1.73 3.28
N ILE A 190 -20.01 1.59 2.47
CA ILE A 190 -21.36 2.03 2.84
C ILE A 190 -21.91 1.13 3.96
N TYR A 191 -21.78 -0.18 3.81
CA TYR A 191 -22.33 -1.16 4.75
C TYR A 191 -21.35 -1.60 5.84
N GLN A 192 -20.17 -0.95 5.91
CA GLN A 192 -19.12 -1.22 6.90
C GLN A 192 -18.72 -2.71 6.95
N ILE A 193 -18.57 -3.34 5.79
CA ILE A 193 -18.22 -4.77 5.67
C ILE A 193 -16.70 -4.89 5.66
N ALA A 194 -16.15 -5.50 6.70
CA ALA A 194 -14.72 -5.78 6.83
C ALA A 194 -14.50 -7.04 7.69
N PRO A 195 -13.32 -7.69 7.58
CA PRO A 195 -12.95 -8.74 8.51
C PRO A 195 -12.95 -8.22 9.97
N PRO A 196 -13.43 -9.02 10.94
CA PRO A 196 -13.55 -8.59 12.34
C PRO A 196 -12.18 -8.49 13.03
N ASN A 197 -12.07 -7.57 13.99
CA ASN A 197 -10.88 -7.41 14.85
C ASN A 197 -10.85 -8.41 16.02
N TYR A 198 -11.09 -9.69 15.74
CA TYR A 198 -11.30 -10.70 16.78
C TYR A 198 -10.08 -10.88 17.72
N PRO A 199 -10.27 -10.96 19.05
CA PRO A 199 -11.54 -11.03 19.79
C PRO A 199 -12.17 -9.68 20.16
N GLU A 200 -11.46 -8.59 19.90
CA GLU A 200 -11.93 -7.24 20.19
C GLU A 200 -13.08 -6.82 19.25
N PRO A 201 -13.92 -5.86 19.65
CA PRO A 201 -14.93 -5.30 18.76
C PRO A 201 -14.29 -4.52 17.60
N GLY A 202 -15.06 -4.35 16.53
CA GLY A 202 -14.66 -3.58 15.36
C GLY A 202 -14.04 -4.43 14.24
N PHE A 203 -13.24 -3.77 13.40
CA PHE A 203 -12.76 -4.32 12.15
C PHE A 203 -11.25 -4.25 12.03
N TRP A 204 -10.70 -5.00 11.08
CA TRP A 204 -9.32 -4.83 10.65
C TRP A 204 -9.06 -3.36 10.30
N PHE A 205 -7.98 -2.80 10.85
CA PHE A 205 -7.62 -1.40 10.63
C PHE A 205 -7.45 -1.05 9.14
N LEU A 206 -6.97 -1.99 8.32
CA LEU A 206 -6.90 -1.87 6.87
C LEU A 206 -7.77 -2.95 6.23
N ASN A 207 -8.98 -2.59 5.78
CA ASN A 207 -9.94 -3.54 5.22
C ASN A 207 -9.50 -4.03 3.81
N PRO A 208 -9.16 -5.32 3.62
CA PRO A 208 -8.75 -5.82 2.32
C PRO A 208 -9.80 -5.64 1.21
N LEU A 209 -11.10 -5.65 1.55
CA LEU A 209 -12.19 -5.44 0.58
C LEU A 209 -12.21 -4.02 0.00
N SER A 210 -11.74 -3.05 0.78
CA SER A 210 -11.64 -1.65 0.37
C SER A 210 -10.31 -1.36 -0.32
N TRP A 211 -9.22 -1.79 0.32
CA TRP A 211 -7.85 -1.51 -0.13
C TRP A 211 -7.47 -2.24 -1.43
N GLN A 212 -8.16 -3.33 -1.77
CA GLN A 212 -7.98 -4.00 -3.07
C GLN A 212 -8.28 -3.10 -4.26
N PHE A 213 -9.15 -2.08 -4.11
CA PHE A 213 -9.45 -1.19 -5.22
C PHE A 213 -8.24 -0.34 -5.63
N LEU A 214 -7.56 0.27 -4.66
CA LEU A 214 -6.33 1.02 -4.92
C LEU A 214 -5.21 0.14 -5.47
N PHE A 215 -5.08 -1.08 -4.93
CA PHE A 215 -4.15 -2.07 -5.46
C PHE A 215 -4.45 -2.39 -6.93
N ASN A 216 -5.72 -2.59 -7.28
CA ASN A 216 -6.16 -2.89 -8.64
C ASN A 216 -5.99 -1.71 -9.60
N ILE A 217 -6.15 -0.47 -9.14
CA ILE A 217 -5.83 0.72 -9.95
C ILE A 217 -4.34 0.72 -10.31
N GLY A 218 -3.46 0.45 -9.34
CA GLY A 218 -2.02 0.34 -9.58
C GLY A 218 -1.68 -0.80 -10.56
N LEU A 219 -2.29 -1.96 -10.35
CA LEU A 219 -2.10 -3.14 -11.20
C LEU A 219 -2.54 -2.88 -12.64
N ALA A 220 -3.75 -2.32 -12.84
CA ALA A 220 -4.30 -2.01 -14.15
C ALA A 220 -3.50 -0.92 -14.87
N SER A 221 -3.13 0.15 -14.17
CA SER A 221 -2.32 1.24 -14.70
C SER A 221 -1.00 0.73 -15.26
N MET A 222 -0.30 -0.11 -14.50
CA MET A 222 0.98 -0.64 -14.92
C MET A 222 0.85 -1.70 -16.03
N LEU A 223 -0.19 -2.52 -16.01
CA LEU A 223 -0.44 -3.47 -17.10
C LEU A 223 -0.74 -2.75 -18.42
N GLN A 224 -1.47 -1.62 -18.38
CA GLN A 224 -1.72 -0.77 -19.54
C GLN A 224 -0.40 -0.20 -20.10
N ILE A 225 0.46 0.34 -19.24
CA ILE A 225 1.79 0.85 -19.64
C ILE A 225 2.63 -0.27 -20.28
N ARG A 226 2.61 -1.47 -19.69
CA ARG A 226 3.33 -2.65 -20.19
C ARG A 226 2.84 -3.15 -21.55
N ARG A 227 1.60 -2.83 -21.92
CA ARG A 227 1.01 -3.14 -23.24
C ARG A 227 1.36 -2.08 -24.30
N GLY A 228 2.22 -1.12 -23.98
CA GLY A 228 2.57 -0.01 -24.87
C GLY A 228 1.61 1.17 -24.78
N GLY A 229 0.63 1.13 -23.86
CA GLY A 229 -0.22 2.27 -23.57
C GLY A 229 0.50 3.34 -22.74
N ALA A 230 -0.14 4.50 -22.60
CA ALA A 230 0.30 5.56 -21.69
C ALA A 230 -0.88 6.00 -20.82
N ILE A 231 -0.58 6.59 -19.66
CA ILE A 231 -1.59 7.30 -18.88
C ILE A 231 -1.76 8.67 -19.54
N PRO A 232 -2.95 9.03 -20.06
CA PRO A 232 -3.15 10.29 -20.76
C PRO A 232 -2.99 11.47 -19.79
N VAL A 233 -2.14 12.42 -20.16
CA VAL A 233 -1.93 13.66 -19.41
C VAL A 233 -2.86 14.74 -19.97
N ASN A 234 -3.77 15.24 -19.15
CA ASN A 234 -4.73 16.29 -19.49
C ASN A 234 -4.49 17.50 -18.58
N ARG A 235 -4.28 18.68 -19.18
CA ARG A 235 -4.02 19.93 -18.44
C ARG A 235 -5.08 20.27 -17.39
N TRP A 236 -6.35 19.98 -17.66
CA TRP A 236 -7.44 20.22 -16.73
C TRP A 236 -7.38 19.27 -15.53
N LEU A 237 -7.04 18.01 -15.78
CA LEU A 237 -6.88 17.01 -14.72
C LEU A 237 -5.61 17.26 -13.89
N VAL A 238 -4.56 17.81 -14.50
CA VAL A 238 -3.36 18.29 -13.79
C VAL A 238 -3.75 19.46 -12.89
N GLY A 239 -4.45 20.46 -13.41
CA GLY A 239 -4.94 21.61 -12.62
C GLY A 239 -5.86 21.17 -11.47
N ALA A 240 -6.81 20.28 -11.73
CA ALA A 240 -7.71 19.74 -10.71
C ALA A 240 -6.96 18.93 -9.65
N SER A 241 -6.02 18.06 -10.05
CA SER A 241 -5.18 17.31 -9.12
C SER A 241 -4.31 18.24 -8.25
N ALA A 242 -3.69 19.26 -8.85
CA ALA A 242 -2.88 20.23 -8.13
C ALA A 242 -3.71 21.05 -7.14
N ALA A 243 -4.89 21.53 -7.56
CA ALA A 243 -5.82 22.24 -6.69
C ALA A 243 -6.29 21.35 -5.53
N TYR A 244 -6.61 20.09 -5.81
CA TYR A 244 -7.04 19.14 -4.78
C TYR A 244 -5.96 18.84 -3.75
N VAL A 245 -4.72 18.60 -4.20
CA VAL A 245 -3.55 18.39 -3.31
C VAL A 245 -3.26 19.65 -2.49
N ALA A 246 -3.28 20.84 -3.10
CA ALA A 246 -3.09 22.09 -2.38
C ALA A 246 -4.20 22.34 -1.35
N THR A 247 -5.45 22.03 -1.70
CA THR A 247 -6.60 22.12 -0.78
C THR A 247 -6.41 21.15 0.39
N ALA A 248 -6.00 19.90 0.12
CA ALA A 248 -5.76 18.91 1.16
C ALA A 248 -4.67 19.36 2.14
N LEU A 249 -3.58 19.95 1.62
CA LEU A 249 -2.50 20.50 2.44
C LEU A 249 -3.00 21.60 3.38
N VAL A 250 -3.74 22.58 2.86
CA VAL A 250 -4.31 23.67 3.68
C VAL A 250 -5.31 23.11 4.69
N TRP A 251 -6.13 22.15 4.26
CA TRP A 251 -7.19 21.56 5.07
C TRP A 251 -6.65 20.82 6.30
N VAL A 252 -5.62 19.99 6.13
CA VAL A 252 -5.01 19.22 7.23
C VAL A 252 -4.42 20.13 8.33
N HIS A 253 -4.03 21.35 7.97
CA HIS A 253 -3.54 22.36 8.92
C HIS A 253 -4.61 23.36 9.38
N SER A 254 -5.88 23.14 9.03
CA SER A 254 -7.00 23.99 9.42
C SER A 254 -7.82 23.37 10.55
N PRO A 255 -8.64 24.16 11.29
CA PRO A 255 -9.57 23.64 12.29
C PRO A 255 -10.63 22.67 11.74
N LEU A 256 -10.73 22.53 10.41
CA LEU A 256 -11.63 21.62 9.74
C LEU A 256 -11.12 20.16 9.78
N TRP A 257 -9.84 19.93 10.07
CA TRP A 257 -9.29 18.59 10.19
C TRP A 257 -9.89 17.85 11.40
N GLY A 258 -10.33 16.60 11.18
CA GLY A 258 -10.94 15.76 12.22
C GLY A 258 -12.48 15.70 12.22
N HIS A 259 -13.16 16.47 11.37
CA HIS A 259 -14.61 16.32 11.18
C HIS A 259 -14.91 15.09 10.30
N VAL A 260 -15.69 14.15 10.84
CA VAL A 260 -15.93 12.81 10.26
C VAL A 260 -16.94 12.85 9.10
N SER A 261 -17.90 13.77 9.10
CA SER A 261 -18.83 13.97 7.97
C SER A 261 -19.41 15.38 7.94
N TRP A 262 -19.40 16.00 6.76
CA TRP A 262 -19.94 17.35 6.55
C TRP A 262 -21.33 17.37 5.91
N LEU A 263 -21.71 16.29 5.22
CA LEU A 263 -22.89 16.24 4.34
C LEU A 263 -23.91 15.17 4.73
N ASN A 264 -23.82 14.58 5.94
CA ASN A 264 -24.61 13.41 6.36
C ASN A 264 -24.55 12.23 5.37
N LEU A 265 -23.48 12.16 4.58
CA LEU A 265 -23.20 11.07 3.67
C LEU A 265 -22.41 9.97 4.40
N PRO A 266 -22.44 8.72 3.89
CA PRO A 266 -21.61 7.65 4.43
C PRO A 266 -20.15 8.05 4.59
N VAL A 267 -19.50 7.61 5.68
CA VAL A 267 -18.12 7.97 6.03
C VAL A 267 -17.13 7.64 4.91
N VAL A 268 -17.38 6.59 4.11
CA VAL A 268 -16.56 6.26 2.94
C VAL A 268 -16.56 7.36 1.87
N LEU A 269 -17.60 8.20 1.77
CA LEU A 269 -17.71 9.24 0.73
C LEU A 269 -17.16 10.59 1.17
N THR A 270 -17.38 10.99 2.42
CA THR A 270 -17.05 12.35 2.90
C THR A 270 -16.11 12.39 4.09
N GLY A 271 -15.80 11.24 4.69
CA GLY A 271 -14.89 11.17 5.83
C GLY A 271 -13.43 11.00 5.40
N PHE A 272 -12.58 10.88 6.42
CA PHE A 272 -11.14 10.60 6.28
C PHE A 272 -10.77 9.24 6.87
N ASP A 273 -11.71 8.31 6.86
CA ASP A 273 -11.50 6.98 7.40
C ASP A 273 -10.46 6.19 6.59
N LYS A 274 -9.56 5.53 7.31
CA LYS A 274 -8.48 4.71 6.74
C LYS A 274 -8.92 3.27 6.54
N THR A 275 -9.82 2.77 7.39
CA THR A 275 -10.28 1.38 7.33
C THR A 275 -10.93 1.05 6.00
N PHE A 276 -11.86 1.87 5.55
CA PHE A 276 -12.61 1.70 4.31
C PHE A 276 -12.02 2.47 3.12
N LEU A 277 -10.80 3.02 3.27
CA LEU A 277 -10.14 3.83 2.25
C LEU A 277 -11.10 4.89 1.69
N SER A 278 -11.49 5.83 2.55
CA SER A 278 -12.46 6.87 2.19
C SER A 278 -12.08 7.63 0.91
N LEU A 279 -13.09 8.04 0.16
CA LEU A 279 -12.99 8.68 -1.15
C LEU A 279 -12.07 9.90 -1.13
N PRO A 280 -12.10 10.82 -0.13
CA PRO A 280 -11.17 11.94 -0.10
C PRO A 280 -9.70 11.51 -0.10
N ARG A 281 -9.39 10.43 0.63
CA ARG A 281 -8.04 9.87 0.71
C ARG A 281 -7.65 9.13 -0.56
N LEU A 282 -8.58 8.35 -1.13
CA LEU A 282 -8.40 7.68 -2.41
C LEU A 282 -8.11 8.68 -3.54
N LEU A 283 -8.93 9.74 -3.65
CA LEU A 283 -8.72 10.79 -4.64
C LEU A 283 -7.38 11.52 -4.40
N HIS A 284 -6.98 11.68 -3.15
CA HIS A 284 -5.73 12.38 -2.81
C HIS A 284 -4.51 11.60 -3.29
N ILE A 285 -4.42 10.30 -2.99
CA ILE A 285 -3.29 9.49 -3.46
C ILE A 285 -3.26 9.39 -4.99
N LEU A 286 -4.43 9.30 -5.64
CA LEU A 286 -4.52 9.26 -7.10
C LEU A 286 -4.11 10.60 -7.73
N ALA A 287 -4.50 11.73 -7.14
CA ALA A 287 -4.09 13.07 -7.58
C ALA A 287 -2.58 13.25 -7.46
N VAL A 288 -1.98 12.91 -6.31
CA VAL A 288 -0.52 12.96 -6.11
C VAL A 288 0.21 12.08 -7.13
N SER A 289 -0.27 10.83 -7.31
CA SER A 289 0.32 9.90 -8.28
C SER A 289 0.19 10.40 -9.71
N TYR A 290 -0.94 11.02 -10.06
CA TYR A 290 -1.16 11.61 -11.38
C TYR A 290 -0.21 12.78 -11.64
N LEU A 291 0.03 13.66 -10.66
CA LEU A 291 1.00 14.74 -10.78
C LEU A 291 2.42 14.21 -10.98
N ILE A 292 2.83 13.16 -10.25
CA ILE A 292 4.14 12.52 -10.43
C ILE A 292 4.31 11.98 -11.86
N VAL A 293 3.26 11.37 -12.43
CA VAL A 293 3.27 10.88 -13.81
C VAL A 293 3.26 12.02 -14.83
N ALA A 294 2.48 13.07 -14.57
CA ALA A 294 2.32 14.21 -15.47
C ALA A 294 3.58 15.08 -15.58
N PHE A 295 4.45 15.07 -14.56
CA PHE A 295 5.71 15.81 -14.53
C PHE A 295 6.92 14.87 -14.55
N PRO A 296 7.44 14.50 -15.73
CA PRO A 296 8.61 13.62 -15.84
C PRO A 296 9.82 14.12 -15.07
N SER A 297 10.03 15.44 -14.96
CA SER A 297 11.08 16.06 -14.14
C SER A 297 11.03 15.61 -12.67
N VAL A 298 9.83 15.55 -12.08
CA VAL A 298 9.62 15.05 -10.73
C VAL A 298 9.90 13.55 -10.67
N SER A 299 9.33 12.76 -11.59
CA SER A 299 9.56 11.30 -11.59
C SER A 299 11.04 10.93 -11.79
N ASN A 300 11.78 11.72 -12.59
CA ASN A 300 13.17 11.48 -12.92
C ASN A 300 14.11 11.78 -11.74
N LEU A 301 13.70 12.63 -10.79
CA LEU A 301 14.45 12.84 -9.54
C LEU A 301 14.63 11.53 -8.75
N PHE A 302 13.67 10.61 -8.87
CA PHE A 302 13.69 9.32 -8.20
C PHE A 302 14.35 8.21 -9.03
N ARG A 303 14.88 8.53 -10.22
CA ARG A 303 15.63 7.58 -11.04
C ARG A 303 17.09 7.57 -10.58
N THR A 304 17.41 6.65 -9.68
CA THR A 304 18.77 6.48 -9.15
C THR A 304 19.49 5.30 -9.80
N SER A 305 20.82 5.21 -9.61
CA SER A 305 21.60 4.00 -9.92
C SER A 305 21.04 2.77 -9.20
N ARG A 306 21.28 1.57 -9.75
CA ARG A 306 20.90 0.29 -9.14
C ARG A 306 21.60 0.03 -7.81
N ASP A 307 22.79 0.60 -7.63
CA ASP A 307 23.59 0.46 -6.41
C ASP A 307 23.23 1.51 -5.35
N HIS A 308 22.29 2.41 -5.65
CA HIS A 308 21.82 3.39 -4.69
C HIS A 308 21.08 2.69 -3.53
N PRO A 309 21.31 3.06 -2.26
CA PRO A 309 20.69 2.40 -1.11
C PRO A 309 19.17 2.31 -1.19
N LEU A 310 18.50 3.38 -1.65
CA LEU A 310 17.05 3.39 -1.85
C LEU A 310 16.59 2.39 -2.93
N ALA A 311 17.33 2.24 -4.02
CA ALA A 311 16.99 1.26 -5.05
C ALA A 311 17.19 -0.18 -4.55
N ILE A 312 18.24 -0.43 -3.75
CA ILE A 312 18.51 -1.74 -3.14
C ILE A 312 17.42 -2.10 -2.13
N LEU A 313 17.11 -1.17 -1.22
CA LEU A 313 16.06 -1.35 -0.20
C LEU A 313 14.71 -1.57 -0.87
N GLY A 314 14.41 -0.77 -1.89
CA GLY A 314 13.21 -0.87 -2.71
C GLY A 314 13.06 -2.19 -3.43
N LYS A 315 14.14 -2.69 -4.04
CA LYS A 315 14.14 -3.99 -4.74
C LYS A 315 13.86 -5.17 -3.80
N ARG A 316 14.23 -5.04 -2.52
CA ARG A 316 14.01 -6.06 -1.47
C ARG A 316 12.80 -5.75 -0.58
N SER A 317 12.08 -4.67 -0.84
CA SER A 317 10.86 -4.36 -0.10
C SER A 317 9.82 -5.46 -0.34
N LEU A 318 9.13 -5.83 0.74
CA LEU A 318 8.14 -6.91 0.89
C LEU A 318 7.38 -7.27 -0.38
#